data_AF-W1Y062-F1
#
_entry.id   AF-W1Y062-F1
#
_cell.length_a   1.000
_cell.length_b   1.000
_cell.length_c   1.000
_cell.angle_alpha   90.00
_cell.angle_beta   90.00
_cell.angle_gamma   90.00
#
_symmetry.space_group_name_H-M   'P 1'
#
loop_
_entity.id
_entity.type
_entity.pdbx_description
1 polymer ?
#
loop_
_entity_poly.entity_id
_entity_poly.type
_entity_poly.pdbx_seq_one_letter_code
_entity_poly.pdbx_strand_id
1 'polypeptide(L)'
;LEGVAQESSNGWNNAGTGHSALMELNYTPQNADGSISIEKAVAINEAFQISRQFWAHQVERGVLRTPRSFINTVPHMSFVWGQDNLDALKLL
;
A
#
# COMPACT_ATOMS: atom_id res chain seq x y z
N LEU A 1 2.13 -6.77 -22.28
CA LEU A 1 1.86 -5.43 -21.71
C LEU A 1 2.86 -4.46 -22.34
N GLU A 2 2.38 -3.36 -22.93
CA GLU A 2 3.16 -2.48 -23.83
C GLU A 2 3.57 -1.13 -23.17
N GLY A 3 3.68 -1.06 -21.84
CA GLY A 3 4.11 0.17 -21.17
C GLY A 3 4.41 0.04 -19.68
N VAL A 4 5.26 0.94 -19.16
CA VAL A 4 5.59 1.05 -17.74
C VAL A 4 4.32 1.46 -16.95
N ALA A 5 4.08 0.83 -15.79
CA ALA A 5 2.94 1.11 -14.91
C ALA A 5 1.54 0.78 -15.47
N GLN A 6 1.42 -0.21 -16.37
CA GLN A 6 0.10 -0.75 -16.78
C GLN A 6 -0.46 -1.85 -15.87
N GLU A 7 0.31 -2.25 -14.85
CA GLU A 7 -0.09 -3.23 -13.84
C GLU A 7 -0.71 -2.51 -12.62
N SER A 8 -0.77 -3.18 -11.47
CA SER A 8 -1.22 -2.63 -10.18
C SER A 8 -0.60 -1.26 -9.84
N SER A 9 0.60 -0.96 -10.35
CA SER A 9 1.35 0.28 -10.15
C SER A 9 0.81 1.50 -10.93
N ASN A 10 -0.24 1.36 -11.75
CA ASN A 10 -0.90 2.51 -12.37
C ASN A 10 -1.56 3.37 -11.28
N GLY A 11 -1.38 4.69 -11.31
CA GLY A 11 -2.04 5.61 -10.38
C GLY A 11 -3.57 5.51 -10.39
N TRP A 12 -4.16 5.04 -11.49
CA TRP A 12 -5.59 4.75 -11.61
C TRP A 12 -6.00 3.35 -11.12
N ASN A 13 -5.06 2.40 -11.07
CA ASN A 13 -5.31 1.05 -10.56
C ASN A 13 -5.10 0.97 -9.04
N ASN A 14 -4.59 2.05 -8.41
CA ASN A 14 -4.49 2.24 -6.97
C ASN A 14 -4.03 0.97 -6.22
N ALA A 15 -3.06 0.26 -6.79
CA ALA A 15 -2.46 -0.92 -6.19
C ALA A 15 -0.95 -0.72 -6.16
N GLY A 16 -0.56 0.43 -5.60
CA GLY A 16 0.82 0.74 -5.29
C GLY A 16 1.09 0.30 -3.85
N THR A 17 1.92 -0.72 -3.66
CA THR A 17 2.45 -1.15 -2.36
C THR A 17 3.18 -0.04 -1.57
N GLY A 18 3.29 1.17 -2.14
CA GLY A 18 3.86 2.36 -1.52
C GLY A 18 3.12 2.89 -0.29
N HIS A 19 1.96 2.32 0.08
CA HIS A 19 1.17 2.71 1.26
C HIS A 19 1.32 1.75 2.46
N SER A 20 2.09 0.68 2.34
CA SER A 20 2.05 -0.44 3.31
C SER A 20 0.62 -0.97 3.54
N ALA A 21 -0.27 -0.80 2.55
CA ALA A 21 -1.70 -1.10 2.61
C ALA A 21 -2.53 -0.37 3.69
N LEU A 22 -1.98 0.65 4.36
CA LEU A 22 -2.66 1.34 5.46
C LEU A 22 -3.67 2.40 5.01
N MET A 23 -3.65 2.83 3.74
CA MET A 23 -4.41 3.97 3.24
C MET A 23 -5.35 3.63 2.07
N GLU A 24 -5.43 2.35 1.69
CA GLU A 24 -6.26 1.90 0.55
C GLU A 24 -7.60 1.36 1.05
N LEU A 25 -8.66 2.17 0.94
CA LEU A 25 -10.05 1.81 1.25
C LEU A 25 -10.50 0.47 0.63
N ASN A 26 -9.95 0.13 -0.54
CA ASN A 26 -10.23 -1.13 -1.24
C ASN A 26 -9.63 -2.38 -0.55
N TYR A 27 -8.82 -2.21 0.49
CA TYR A 27 -8.30 -3.30 1.31
C TYR A 27 -9.07 -3.51 2.60
N THR A 28 -10.07 -2.68 2.84
CA THR A 28 -10.95 -2.77 4.00
C THR A 28 -12.40 -2.97 3.57
N PRO A 29 -12.74 -4.09 2.89
CA PRO A 29 -14.10 -4.32 2.44
C PRO A 29 -15.04 -4.48 3.63
N GLN A 30 -16.29 -4.05 3.46
CA GLN A 30 -17.33 -4.29 4.44
C GLN A 30 -17.83 -5.73 4.30
N ASN A 31 -17.87 -6.46 5.41
CA ASN A 31 -18.45 -7.78 5.53
C ASN A 31 -19.99 -7.71 5.45
N ALA A 32 -20.62 -8.86 5.22
CA ALA A 32 -22.08 -8.95 5.12
C ALA A 32 -22.82 -8.53 6.41
N ASP A 33 -22.16 -8.56 7.56
CA ASP A 33 -22.67 -8.10 8.85
C ASP A 33 -22.44 -6.59 9.11
N GLY A 34 -21.85 -5.89 8.16
CA GLY A 34 -21.52 -4.46 8.26
C GLY A 34 -20.18 -4.15 8.94
N SER A 35 -19.45 -5.15 9.43
CA SER A 35 -18.10 -4.96 9.98
C SER A 35 -17.07 -4.71 8.86
N ILE A 36 -15.94 -4.08 9.19
CA ILE A 36 -14.85 -3.83 8.23
C ILE A 36 -13.77 -4.91 8.40
N SER A 37 -13.47 -5.62 7.31
CA SER A 37 -12.36 -6.57 7.23
C SER A 37 -11.04 -5.81 7.12
N ILE A 38 -9.99 -6.25 7.82
CA ILE A 38 -8.63 -5.66 7.72
C ILE A 38 -7.57 -6.68 7.31
N GLU A 39 -7.94 -7.94 7.09
CA GLU A 39 -7.02 -9.04 6.87
C GLU A 39 -6.11 -8.80 5.65
N LYS A 40 -6.67 -8.22 4.59
CA LYS A 40 -5.90 -7.88 3.38
C LYS A 40 -4.89 -6.78 3.65
N ALA A 41 -5.26 -5.76 4.40
CA ALA A 41 -4.34 -4.69 4.79
C ALA A 41 -3.19 -5.23 5.66
N VAL A 42 -3.50 -6.10 6.63
CA VAL A 42 -2.50 -6.77 7.48
C VAL A 42 -1.54 -7.61 6.62
N ALA A 43 -2.05 -8.48 5.76
CA ALA A 43 -1.21 -9.37 4.95
C ALA A 43 -0.24 -8.61 4.02
N ILE A 44 -0.71 -7.52 3.39
CA ILE A 44 0.15 -6.71 2.52
C ILE A 44 1.18 -5.93 3.35
N ASN A 45 0.79 -5.39 4.52
CA ASN A 45 1.73 -4.72 5.42
C ASN A 45 2.82 -5.67 5.92
N GLU A 46 2.48 -6.91 6.27
CA GLU A 46 3.46 -7.93 6.67
C GLU A 46 4.45 -8.26 5.55
N ALA A 47 3.96 -8.46 4.32
CA ALA A 47 4.81 -8.68 3.15
C ALA A 47 5.76 -7.49 2.90
N PHE A 48 5.28 -6.26 3.13
CA PHE A 48 6.12 -5.07 3.05
C PHE A 48 7.21 -5.04 4.12
N GLN A 49 6.92 -5.42 5.36
CA GLN A 49 7.94 -5.51 6.42
C GLN A 49 9.00 -6.56 6.11
N ILE A 50 8.62 -7.72 5.56
CA ILE A 50 9.57 -8.74 5.11
C ILE A 50 10.48 -8.18 4.00
N SER A 51 9.91 -7.42 3.05
CA SER A 51 10.68 -6.76 1.99
C SER A 51 11.70 -5.77 2.56
N ARG A 52 11.33 -5.01 3.60
CA ARG A 52 12.26 -4.10 4.29
C ARG A 52 13.41 -4.84 4.97
N GLN A 53 13.14 -5.98 5.61
CA GLN A 53 14.18 -6.80 6.22
C GLN A 53 15.15 -7.34 5.16
N PHE A 54 14.63 -7.82 4.03
CA PHE A 54 15.46 -8.25 2.90
C PHE A 54 16.34 -7.12 2.38
N TRP A 55 15.79 -5.93 2.12
CA TRP A 55 16.60 -4.80 1.64
C TRP A 55 17.65 -4.36 2.66
N ALA A 56 17.34 -4.35 3.96
CA ALA A 56 18.31 -4.07 5.01
C ALA A 56 19.49 -5.05 4.96
N HIS A 57 19.19 -6.35 4.86
CA HIS A 57 20.22 -7.38 4.70
C HIS A 57 21.08 -7.15 3.44
N GLN A 58 20.47 -6.80 2.31
CA GLN A 58 21.21 -6.54 1.07
C GLN A 58 22.11 -5.29 1.16
N VAL A 59 21.74 -4.29 1.97
CA VAL A 59 22.59 -3.13 2.27
C VAL A 59 23.78 -3.53 3.13
N GLU A 60 23.55 -4.32 4.19
CA GLU A 60 24.62 -4.84 5.06
C GLU A 60 25.62 -5.71 4.27
N ARG A 61 25.14 -6.45 3.28
CA ARG A 61 25.97 -7.29 2.38
C ARG A 61 26.66 -6.51 1.26
N GLY A 62 26.40 -5.21 1.13
CA GLY A 62 26.98 -4.34 0.10
C GLY A 62 26.43 -4.56 -1.32
N VAL A 63 25.35 -5.34 -1.48
CA VAL A 63 24.68 -5.56 -2.77
C VAL A 63 23.86 -4.34 -3.15
N LEU A 64 23.05 -3.86 -2.20
CA LEU A 64 22.41 -2.56 -2.28
C LEU A 64 23.29 -1.55 -1.53
N ARG A 65 23.27 -0.28 -1.95
CA ARG A 65 24.15 0.74 -1.39
C ARG A 65 23.36 1.85 -0.73
N THR A 66 22.86 2.79 -1.50
CA THR A 66 22.21 4.00 -1.01
C THR A 66 20.73 3.72 -0.76
N PRO A 67 20.24 3.57 0.50
CA PRO A 67 18.84 3.19 0.73
C PRO A 67 17.85 4.17 0.10
N ARG A 68 18.18 5.47 0.14
CA ARG A 68 17.35 6.53 -0.45
C ARG A 68 17.19 6.43 -1.98
N SER A 69 17.98 5.62 -2.68
CA SER A 69 17.79 5.41 -4.12
C SER A 69 16.67 4.43 -4.45
N PHE A 70 16.20 3.63 -3.48
CA PHE A 70 15.20 2.58 -3.73
C PHE A 70 14.08 2.50 -2.68
N ILE A 71 14.24 3.14 -1.51
CA ILE A 71 13.17 3.28 -0.52
C ILE A 71 13.08 4.74 -0.06
N ASN A 72 11.88 5.31 -0.21
CA ASN A 72 11.60 6.70 0.11
C ASN A 72 10.33 6.81 0.94
N THR A 73 10.40 7.60 2.02
CA THR A 73 9.22 8.01 2.77
C THR A 73 8.52 9.12 2.00
N VAL A 74 7.21 8.96 1.80
CA VAL A 74 6.35 9.94 1.14
C VAL A 74 5.14 10.14 2.04
N PRO A 75 4.69 11.37 2.30
CA PRO A 75 3.44 11.61 3.02
C PRO A 75 2.26 11.08 2.19
N HIS A 76 1.31 10.43 2.86
CA HIS A 76 0.12 9.86 2.22
C HIS A 76 -1.12 10.70 2.53
N MET A 77 -2.00 10.84 1.54
CA MET A 77 -3.27 11.54 1.66
C MET A 77 -4.34 10.74 0.94
N SER A 78 -5.44 10.44 1.63
CA SER A 78 -6.65 9.90 1.00
C SER A 78 -7.50 11.04 0.49
N PHE A 79 -7.83 11.02 -0.80
CA PHE A 79 -8.77 11.96 -1.41
C PHE A 79 -9.94 11.17 -1.98
N VAL A 80 -11.14 11.45 -1.46
CA VAL A 80 -12.38 10.74 -1.81
C VAL A 80 -13.46 11.73 -2.22
N TRP A 81 -14.39 11.28 -3.06
CA TRP A 81 -15.57 12.03 -3.47
C TRP A 81 -16.81 11.14 -3.50
N GLY A 82 -17.99 11.74 -3.36
CA GLY A 82 -19.26 11.03 -3.24
C GLY A 82 -19.58 10.66 -1.78
N GLN A 83 -20.87 10.64 -1.45
CA GLN A 83 -21.33 10.48 -0.06
C GLN A 83 -20.87 9.15 0.55
N ASP A 84 -20.99 8.05 -0.20
CA ASP A 84 -20.62 6.71 0.27
C ASP A 84 -19.12 6.61 0.62
N ASN A 85 -18.25 7.19 -0.22
CA ASN A 85 -16.81 7.18 0.02
C ASN A 85 -16.40 8.13 1.16
N LEU A 86 -17.13 9.23 1.36
CA LEU A 86 -16.93 10.12 2.51
C LEU A 86 -17.30 9.42 3.81
N ASP A 87 -18.38 8.65 3.82
CA ASP A 87 -18.81 7.92 5.01
C ASP A 87 -17.89 6.73 5.29
N ALA A 88 -17.38 6.05 4.25
CA ALA A 88 -16.32 5.05 4.40
C ALA A 88 -15.02 5.63 4.96
N LEU A 89 -14.59 6.82 4.50
CA LEU A 89 -13.37 7.46 5.01
C LEU A 89 -13.49 7.88 6.49
N LYS A 90 -14.68 8.29 6.97
CA LYS A 90 -14.88 8.64 8.39
C LYS A 90 -14.82 7.43 9.33
N LEU A 91 -15.03 6.23 8.80
CA LEU A 91 -15.00 4.98 9.57
C LEU A 91 -13.58 4.42 9.74
N LEU A 92 -12.61 4.93 8.97
CA LEU A 92 -11.19 4.60 9.02
C LEU A 92 -10.40 5.65 9.81
#